data_AF-A0A434MQY9-F1
#
_entry.id   AF-A0A434MQY9-F1
#
_cell.length_a   1.000
_cell.length_b   1.000
_cell.length_c   1.000
_cell.angle_alpha   90.00
_cell.angle_beta   90.00
_cell.angle_gamma   90.00
#
_symmetry.space_group_name_H-M   'P 1'
#
loop_
_entity.id
_entity.type
_entity.pdbx_description
1 polymer ?
#
loop_
_entity_poly.entity_id
_entity_poly.type
_entity_poly.pdbx_seq_one_letter_code
_entity_poly.pdbx_strand_id
1 'polypeptide(L)'
;AAHLPGMTAAMTPLPVFGVPVESKALSGQDSLLSIVQMPAGIPVGTLAIGKAGATNAALLAAAVLALTDEKLAARLDAWRAAQTAKVAAEPTDTP
;
A
#
# COMPACT_ATOMS: atom_id res chain seq x y z
N ALA A 1 -15.64 -6.75 8.34
CA ALA A 1 -14.57 -7.44 9.10
C ALA A 1 -13.55 -8.03 8.13
N ALA A 2 -12.31 -7.57 8.18
CA ALA A 2 -11.27 -7.89 7.20
C ALA A 2 -10.08 -8.62 7.86
N HIS A 3 -10.21 -9.94 8.08
CA HIS A 3 -9.24 -10.72 8.87
C HIS A 3 -8.06 -11.29 8.09
N LEU A 4 -8.19 -11.43 6.77
CA LEU A 4 -7.21 -12.13 5.94
C LEU A 4 -5.76 -11.61 6.11
N PRO A 5 -5.49 -10.29 6.10
CA PRO A 5 -4.12 -9.80 6.27
C PRO A 5 -3.51 -10.16 7.63
N GLY A 6 -4.27 -9.97 8.72
CA GLY A 6 -3.81 -10.28 10.07
C GLY A 6 -3.56 -11.77 10.30
N MET A 7 -4.47 -12.63 9.82
CA MET A 7 -4.29 -14.08 9.93
C MET A 7 -3.13 -14.59 9.08
N THR A 8 -2.92 -14.01 7.90
CA THR A 8 -1.78 -14.35 7.05
C THR A 8 -0.47 -13.97 7.74
N ALA A 9 -0.38 -12.77 8.31
CA ALA A 9 0.80 -12.29 9.04
C ALA A 9 1.11 -13.14 10.28
N ALA A 10 0.10 -13.71 10.93
CA ALA A 10 0.30 -14.61 12.07
C ALA A 10 0.90 -15.97 11.68
N MET A 11 0.86 -16.34 10.39
CA MET A 11 1.27 -17.65 9.89
C MET A 11 2.59 -17.63 9.11
N THR A 12 3.22 -16.46 8.96
CA THR A 12 4.45 -16.31 8.16
C THR A 12 5.35 -15.23 8.71
N PRO A 13 6.69 -15.39 8.65
CA PRO A 13 7.63 -14.31 8.95
C PRO A 13 7.76 -13.29 7.82
N LEU A 14 7.18 -13.56 6.63
CA LEU A 14 7.26 -12.63 5.49
C LEU A 14 6.42 -11.37 5.74
N PRO A 15 6.84 -10.20 5.21
CA PRO A 15 6.03 -8.98 5.29
C PRO A 15 4.65 -9.18 4.64
N VAL A 16 3.59 -8.75 5.33
CA VAL A 16 2.22 -8.74 4.80
C VAL A 16 1.74 -7.31 4.65
N PHE A 17 1.30 -6.96 3.43
CA PHE A 17 0.73 -5.66 3.10
C PHE A 17 -0.78 -5.78 2.90
N GLY A 18 -1.54 -5.16 3.81
CA GLY A 18 -3.00 -5.21 3.83
C GLY A 18 -3.63 -4.01 3.14
N VAL A 19 -4.60 -4.27 2.25
CA VAL A 19 -5.39 -3.22 1.58
C VAL A 19 -6.83 -3.30 2.07
N PRO A 20 -7.32 -2.29 2.81
CA PRO A 20 -8.72 -2.22 3.19
C PRO A 20 -9.62 -2.09 1.97
N VAL A 21 -10.56 -3.02 1.81
CA VAL A 21 -11.58 -2.94 0.75
C VAL A 21 -12.70 -2.01 1.22
N GLU A 22 -13.17 -1.15 0.33
CA GLU A 22 -14.29 -0.25 0.60
C GLU A 22 -15.55 -1.05 0.92
N SER A 23 -16.12 -0.81 2.10
CA SER A 23 -17.38 -1.39 2.53
C SER A 23 -18.55 -0.51 2.10
N LYS A 24 -19.73 -1.08 1.84
CA LYS A 24 -20.93 -0.28 1.53
C LYS A 24 -21.42 0.59 2.70
N ALA A 25 -21.31 0.10 3.93
CA ALA A 25 -21.93 0.74 5.09
C ALA A 25 -21.08 1.86 5.72
N LEU A 26 -19.76 1.67 5.76
CA LEU A 26 -18.82 2.55 6.48
C LEU A 26 -17.67 3.03 5.59
N SER A 27 -17.85 2.99 4.26
CA SER A 27 -16.85 3.41 3.27
C SER A 27 -15.45 2.82 3.50
N GLY A 28 -15.37 1.61 4.06
CA GLY A 28 -14.12 0.90 4.34
C GLY A 28 -13.44 1.27 5.66
N GLN A 29 -14.02 2.11 6.51
CA GLN A 29 -13.46 2.42 7.84
C GLN A 29 -13.43 1.17 8.73
N ASP A 30 -14.44 0.32 8.65
CA ASP A 30 -14.48 -0.98 9.31
C ASP A 30 -13.36 -1.91 8.79
N SER A 31 -13.15 -1.97 7.48
CA SER A 31 -12.05 -2.71 6.86
C SER A 31 -10.70 -2.16 7.31
N LEU A 32 -10.53 -0.83 7.34
CA LEU A 32 -9.29 -0.18 7.73
C LEU A 32 -8.94 -0.52 9.18
N LEU A 33 -9.87 -0.30 10.11
CA LEU A 33 -9.66 -0.59 11.52
C LEU A 33 -9.48 -2.08 11.81
N SER A 34 -10.12 -2.96 11.04
CA SER A 34 -9.92 -4.42 11.14
C SER A 34 -8.51 -4.86 10.74
N ILE A 35 -7.79 -4.08 9.93
CA ILE A 35 -6.46 -4.45 9.41
C ILE A 35 -5.35 -3.69 10.15
N VAL A 36 -5.50 -2.38 10.37
CA VAL A 36 -4.40 -1.54 10.89
C VAL A 36 -4.18 -1.68 12.40
N GLN A 37 -5.23 -2.00 13.17
CA GLN A 37 -5.18 -2.08 14.64
C GLN A 37 -4.68 -3.44 15.14
N MET A 38 -3.67 -4.02 14.49
CA MET A 38 -3.06 -5.26 14.96
C MET A 38 -2.38 -5.03 16.32
N PRO A 39 -2.52 -5.96 17.28
CA PRO A 39 -1.80 -5.89 18.54
C PRO A 39 -0.29 -6.05 18.33
N ALA A 40 0.51 -5.60 19.29
CA ALA A 40 1.96 -5.73 19.25
C ALA A 40 2.38 -7.20 19.10
N GLY A 41 3.32 -7.45 18.17
CA GLY A 41 3.88 -8.79 17.90
C GLY A 41 3.58 -9.32 16.50
N ILE A 42 2.43 -9.01 15.91
CA ILE A 42 2.04 -9.47 14.56
C ILE A 42 1.71 -8.26 13.67
N PRO A 43 2.71 -7.68 12.98
CA PRO A 43 2.52 -6.46 12.19
C PRO A 43 1.86 -6.73 10.83
N VAL A 44 1.03 -5.78 10.37
CA VAL A 44 0.55 -5.70 8.98
C VAL A 44 0.81 -4.29 8.47
N GLY A 45 1.54 -4.16 7.36
CA GLY A 45 1.70 -2.87 6.69
C GLY A 45 0.40 -2.50 5.99
N THR A 46 -0.37 -1.57 6.55
CA THR A 46 -1.70 -1.23 6.03
C THR A 46 -1.66 -0.02 5.10
N LEU A 47 -2.34 -0.12 3.96
CA LEU A 47 -2.40 0.94 2.94
C LEU A 47 -3.76 1.65 2.96
N ALA A 48 -3.91 2.67 2.11
CA ALA A 48 -5.17 3.39 1.92
C ALA A 48 -6.34 2.46 1.55
N ILE A 49 -7.57 2.91 1.77
CA ILE A 49 -8.76 2.17 1.37
C ILE A 49 -8.87 2.11 -0.16
N GLY A 50 -9.25 0.95 -0.69
CA GLY A 50 -9.61 0.77 -2.10
C GLY A 50 -8.44 0.83 -3.09
N LYS A 51 -8.73 1.35 -4.29
CA LYS A 51 -7.81 1.29 -5.46
C LYS A 51 -6.47 1.98 -5.23
N ALA A 52 -6.47 3.10 -4.50
CA ALA A 52 -5.23 3.81 -4.17
C ALA A 52 -4.32 2.91 -3.30
N GLY A 53 -4.89 2.24 -2.29
CA GLY A 53 -4.15 1.30 -1.46
C GLY A 53 -3.66 0.08 -2.22
N ALA A 54 -4.47 -0.47 -3.13
CA ALA A 54 -4.06 -1.60 -3.97
C ALA A 54 -2.84 -1.25 -4.83
N THR A 55 -2.86 -0.07 -5.45
CA THR A 55 -1.72 0.44 -6.23
C THR A 55 -0.48 0.61 -5.33
N ASN A 56 -0.67 1.24 -4.17
CA ASN A 56 0.44 1.51 -3.25
C ASN A 56 1.00 0.25 -2.58
N ALA A 57 0.18 -0.79 -2.36
CA ALA A 57 0.66 -2.08 -1.85
C ALA A 57 1.59 -2.75 -2.86
N ALA A 58 1.25 -2.71 -4.15
CA ALA A 58 2.12 -3.21 -5.21
C ALA A 58 3.43 -2.41 -5.31
N LEU A 59 3.37 -1.08 -5.23
CA LEU A 59 4.56 -0.21 -5.24
C LEU A 59 5.44 -0.41 -4.00
N LEU A 60 4.83 -0.60 -2.82
CA LEU A 60 5.55 -0.89 -1.58
C LEU A 60 6.22 -2.26 -1.65
N ALA A 61 5.53 -3.29 -2.16
CA ALA A 61 6.12 -4.60 -2.40
C ALA A 61 7.30 -4.51 -3.38
N ALA A 62 7.15 -3.76 -4.47
CA ALA A 62 8.25 -3.50 -5.41
C ALA A 62 9.43 -2.78 -4.72
N ALA A 63 9.17 -1.82 -3.83
CA ALA A 63 10.21 -1.12 -3.08
C ALA A 63 10.97 -2.05 -2.12
N VAL A 64 10.28 -3.00 -1.47
CA VAL A 64 10.94 -4.01 -0.62
C VAL A 64 11.81 -4.95 -1.45
N LEU A 65 11.30 -5.45 -2.59
CA LEU A 65 12.05 -6.34 -3.47
C LEU A 65 13.25 -5.62 -4.11
N ALA A 66 13.12 -4.33 -4.41
CA ALA A 66 14.19 -3.50 -4.99
C ALA A 66 15.42 -3.36 -4.07
N LEU A 67 15.30 -3.65 -2.77
CA LEU A 67 16.46 -3.67 -1.85
C LEU A 67 17.52 -4.69 -2.27
N THR A 68 17.14 -5.72 -3.03
CA THR A 68 18.03 -6.79 -3.51
C THR A 68 17.94 -7.03 -5.01
N ASP A 69 17.16 -6.24 -5.74
CA ASP A 69 16.98 -6.34 -7.20
C ASP A 69 17.22 -4.96 -7.84
N GLU A 70 18.45 -4.75 -8.31
CA GLU A 70 18.88 -3.48 -8.94
C GLU A 70 18.09 -3.14 -10.20
N LYS A 71 17.65 -4.16 -10.97
CA LYS A 71 16.86 -3.93 -12.18
C LYS A 71 15.45 -3.46 -11.82
N LEU A 72 14.86 -4.03 -10.77
CA LEU A 72 13.58 -3.57 -10.25
C LEU A 72 13.70 -2.18 -9.63
N ALA A 73 14.79 -1.89 -8.89
CA ALA A 73 15.06 -0.57 -8.33
C ALA A 73 15.06 0.50 -9.43
N ALA A 74 15.84 0.29 -10.51
CA ALA A 74 15.89 1.21 -11.64
C ALA A 74 14.51 1.44 -12.30
N ARG A 75 13.70 0.37 -12.43
CA ARG A 75 12.32 0.49 -12.95
C ARG A 75 11.40 1.28 -12.03
N LEU A 76 11.54 1.11 -10.71
CA LEU A 76 10.75 1.83 -9.72
C LEU A 76 11.12 3.33 -9.69
N ASP A 77 12.41 3.66 -9.81
CA ASP A 77 12.88 5.04 -9.90
C ASP A 77 12.38 5.72 -11.17
N ALA A 78 12.45 5.02 -12.32
CA ALA A 78 11.89 5.50 -13.57
C ALA A 78 10.36 5.74 -13.46
N TRP A 79 9.64 4.84 -12.80
CA TRP A 79 8.19 5.00 -12.56
C TRP A 79 7.89 6.26 -11.72
N ARG A 80 8.69 6.52 -10.67
CA ARG A 80 8.56 7.72 -9.81
C ARG A 80 8.91 9.00 -10.55
N ALA A 81 9.99 9.01 -11.33
CA ALA A 81 10.37 10.13 -12.18
C ALA A 81 9.25 10.46 -13.19
N ALA A 82 8.65 9.43 -13.80
CA ALA A 82 7.52 9.60 -14.70
C ALA A 82 6.25 10.15 -14.01
N GLN A 83 5.99 9.82 -12.75
CA GLN A 83 4.88 10.47 -12.02
C GLN A 83 5.18 11.94 -11.72
N THR A 84 6.43 12.25 -11.34
CA THR A 84 6.88 13.62 -11.06
C THR A 84 6.72 14.50 -12.30
N ALA A 85 7.15 14.00 -13.47
CA ALA A 85 7.05 14.72 -14.74
C ALA A 85 5.60 14.99 -15.21
N LYS A 86 4.60 14.28 -14.66
CA LYS A 86 3.17 14.54 -14.97
C LYS A 86 2.59 15.70 -14.16
N VAL A 87 3.26 16.12 -13.10
CA VAL A 87 2.82 17.25 -12.27
C VAL A 87 3.49 18.52 -12.83
N ALA A 88 2.72 19.59 -12.97
CA ALA A 88 3.27 20.88 -13.39
C ALA A 88 4.33 21.36 -12.39
N ALA A 89 5.36 22.04 -12.89
CA ALA A 89 6.45 22.56 -12.05
C ALA A 89 5.95 23.65 -11.07
N GLU A 90 4.94 24.41 -11.49
CA GLU A 90 4.28 25.42 -10.67
C GLU A 90 2.81 25.05 -10.49
N PRO A 91 2.26 25.17 -9.26
CA PRO A 91 0.84 24.97 -9.04
C PRO A 91 0.05 26.07 -9.75
N THR A 92 -0.95 25.68 -10.52
CA THR A 92 -1.88 26.60 -11.17
C THR A 92 -3.31 26.27 -10.75
N ASP A 93 -4.07 27.27 -10.30
CA ASP A 93 -5.49 27.12 -9.97
C ASP A 93 -6.40 27.11 -11.22
N THR A 94 -5.81 27.09 -12.41
CA THR A 94 -6.57 27.01 -13.66
C THR A 94 -6.91 25.55 -13.93
N PRO A 95 -8.21 25.20 -14.12
CA PRO A 95 -8.65 23.81 -14.28
C PRO A 95 -8.11 23.14 -15.54
#